data_AF-A0A2N0NAQ9-F1
#
_entry.id   AF-A0A2N0NAQ9-F1
#
_cell.length_a   1.000
_cell.length_b   1.000
_cell.length_c   1.000
_cell.angle_alpha   90.00
_cell.angle_beta   90.00
_cell.angle_gamma   90.00
#
_symmetry.space_group_name_H-M   'P 1'
#
loop_
_entity.id
_entity.type
_entity.pdbx_description
1 polymer ?
#
loop_
_entity_poly.entity_id
_entity_poly.type
_entity_poly.pdbx_seq_one_letter_code
_entity_poly.pdbx_strand_id
1 'polypeptide(L)'
;MTATVKAYLEGYFLSGNANKTDRISAKDMVKEFQNLAKLDDVPEIKTVEGWIARFSSSLRKEYATQRIAENNNNISAVVILRRQEELEIKDCDVRKKKKFVII
;
A
#
# COMPACT_ATOMS: atom_id res chain seq x y z
N MET A 1 11.85 -9.16 -21.61
CA MET A 1 10.43 -9.32 -21.20
C MET A 1 9.63 -8.10 -21.63
N THR A 2 8.67 -8.30 -22.53
CA THR A 2 7.84 -7.25 -23.13
C THR A 2 6.83 -6.67 -22.13
N ALA A 3 6.27 -5.50 -22.43
CA ALA A 3 5.25 -4.86 -21.59
C ALA A 3 3.97 -5.72 -21.48
N THR A 4 3.57 -6.37 -22.58
CA THR A 4 2.41 -7.26 -22.63
C THR A 4 2.57 -8.46 -21.69
N VAL A 5 3.75 -9.10 -21.69
CA VAL A 5 4.05 -10.21 -20.77
C VAL A 5 3.99 -9.75 -19.31
N LYS A 6 4.52 -8.57 -19.00
CA LYS A 6 4.45 -7.98 -17.66
C LYS A 6 3.00 -7.76 -17.21
N ALA A 7 2.16 -7.20 -18.07
CA ALA A 7 0.75 -6.95 -17.75
C ALA A 7 -0.01 -8.25 -17.44
N TYR A 8 0.22 -9.32 -18.19
CA TYR A 8 -0.38 -10.62 -17.87
C TYR A 8 0.14 -11.19 -16.55
N LEU A 9 1.45 -11.13 -16.31
CA LEU A 9 2.05 -11.59 -15.05
C LEU A 9 1.48 -10.83 -13.84
N GLU A 10 1.32 -9.52 -13.94
CA GLU A 10 0.69 -8.70 -12.90
C GLU A 10 -0.75 -9.12 -12.66
N GLY A 11 -1.55 -9.31 -13.72
CA GLY A 11 -2.93 -9.76 -13.61
C GLY A 11 -3.07 -11.10 -12.90
N TYR A 12 -2.27 -12.09 -13.28
CA TYR A 12 -2.27 -13.41 -12.62
C TYR A 12 -1.82 -13.33 -11.16
N PHE A 13 -0.76 -12.56 -10.89
CA PHE A 13 -0.22 -12.43 -9.55
C PHE A 13 -1.22 -11.75 -8.60
N LEU A 14 -1.84 -10.65 -9.03
CA LEU A 14 -2.82 -9.91 -8.22
C LEU A 14 -4.09 -10.71 -7.98
N SER A 15 -4.56 -11.45 -9.00
CA SER A 15 -5.73 -12.33 -8.86
C SER A 15 -5.46 -13.45 -7.85
N GLY A 16 -4.30 -14.11 -7.94
CA GLY A 16 -3.87 -15.12 -6.96
C GLY A 16 -3.58 -14.57 -5.56
N ASN A 17 -3.25 -13.28 -5.46
CA ASN A 17 -3.11 -12.60 -4.17
C ASN A 17 -4.46 -12.30 -3.53
N ALA A 18 -5.46 -11.90 -4.33
CA ALA A 18 -6.83 -11.66 -3.87
C ALA A 18 -7.55 -12.96 -3.51
N ASN A 19 -7.38 -14.01 -4.33
CA ASN A 19 -8.03 -15.30 -4.15
C ASN A 19 -7.02 -16.46 -4.28
N LYS A 20 -6.99 -17.34 -3.27
CA LYS A 20 -6.04 -18.46 -3.23
C LYS A 20 -6.31 -19.51 -4.30
N THR A 21 -7.55 -19.68 -4.76
CA THR A 21 -7.88 -20.65 -5.80
C THR A 21 -7.32 -20.26 -7.16
N ASP A 22 -7.08 -18.97 -7.36
CA ASP A 22 -6.63 -18.40 -8.63
C ASP A 22 -5.10 -18.26 -8.67
N ARG A 23 -4.41 -18.84 -7.68
CA ARG A 23 -2.95 -18.88 -7.63
C ARG A 23 -2.42 -19.82 -8.70
N ILE A 24 -1.61 -19.26 -9.57
CA ILE A 24 -0.92 -19.98 -10.64
C ILE A 24 0.59 -20.00 -10.37
N SER A 25 1.23 -21.14 -10.63
CA SER A 25 2.68 -21.29 -10.47
C SER A 25 3.44 -20.63 -11.63
N ALA A 26 4.72 -20.32 -11.45
CA ALA A 26 5.54 -19.75 -12.53
C ALA A 26 5.59 -20.67 -13.77
N LYS A 27 5.61 -22.00 -13.56
CA LYS A 27 5.59 -22.98 -14.64
C LYS A 27 4.27 -22.94 -15.42
N ASP A 28 3.16 -22.87 -14.70
CA ASP A 28 1.83 -22.82 -15.31
C ASP A 28 1.61 -21.48 -16.03
N MET A 29 2.12 -20.36 -15.51
CA MET A 29 2.11 -19.07 -16.21
C MET A 29 2.82 -19.15 -17.56
N VAL A 30 4.00 -19.79 -17.62
CA VAL A 30 4.73 -19.98 -18.89
C VAL A 30 3.94 -20.89 -19.84
N LYS A 31 3.25 -21.91 -19.33
CA LYS A 31 2.38 -22.76 -20.16
C LYS A 31 1.22 -21.96 -20.75
N GLU A 32 0.59 -21.08 -19.97
CA GLU A 32 -0.43 -20.16 -20.49
C GLU A 32 0.13 -19.21 -21.56
N PHE A 33 1.36 -18.71 -21.37
CA PHE A 33 2.05 -17.89 -22.37
C PHE A 33 2.33 -18.63 -23.67
N GLN A 34 2.68 -19.92 -23.61
CA GLN A 34 2.84 -20.76 -24.80
C GLN A 34 1.52 -20.99 -25.54
N ASN A 35 0.41 -21.07 -24.80
CA ASN A 35 -0.93 -21.21 -25.39
C ASN A 35 -1.43 -19.89 -26.01
N LEU A 36 -0.93 -18.75 -25.56
CA LEU A 36 -1.29 -17.44 -26.08
C LEU A 36 -0.50 -17.13 -27.36
N ALA A 37 -1.14 -17.31 -28.53
CA ALA A 37 -0.60 -16.97 -29.85
C ALA A 37 -0.23 -15.48 -30.07
N LYS A 38 -0.36 -14.63 -29.04
CA LYS A 38 -0.07 -13.18 -29.07
C LYS A 38 1.27 -12.82 -28.43
N LEU A 39 1.98 -13.77 -27.84
CA LEU A 39 3.31 -13.52 -27.25
C LEU A 39 4.39 -13.93 -28.26
N ASP A 40 5.03 -12.94 -28.88
CA ASP A 40 6.17 -13.17 -29.78
C ASP A 40 7.41 -13.72 -29.05
N ASP A 41 7.55 -13.38 -27.76
CA ASP A 41 8.68 -13.79 -26.91
C ASP A 41 8.16 -14.32 -25.57
N VAL A 42 8.13 -15.64 -25.43
CA VAL A 42 7.72 -16.33 -24.20
C VAL A 42 8.92 -16.39 -23.24
N PRO A 43 8.83 -15.77 -22.06
CA PRO A 43 9.94 -15.78 -21.11
C PRO A 43 10.17 -17.19 -20.54
N GLU A 44 11.44 -17.48 -20.21
CA GLU A 44 11.79 -18.70 -19.47
C GLU A 44 11.19 -18.70 -18.05
N ILE A 45 10.94 -19.90 -17.52
CA ILE A 45 10.43 -20.10 -16.15
C ILE A 45 11.29 -19.37 -15.12
N LYS A 46 12.62 -19.46 -15.21
CA LYS A 46 13.56 -18.76 -14.30
C LYS A 46 13.38 -17.24 -14.32
N THR A 47 13.05 -16.69 -15.48
CA THR A 47 12.82 -15.25 -15.63
C THR A 47 11.52 -14.84 -14.95
N VAL A 48 10.47 -15.66 -15.08
CA VAL A 48 9.19 -15.45 -14.39
C VAL A 48 9.36 -15.56 -12.88
N GLU A 49 10.06 -16.58 -12.37
CA GLU A 49 10.35 -16.73 -10.94
C GLU A 49 11.11 -15.53 -10.37
N GLY A 50 12.18 -15.10 -11.07
CA GLY A 50 12.94 -13.92 -10.69
C GLY A 50 12.10 -12.64 -10.73
N TRP A 51 11.17 -12.52 -11.69
CA TRP A 51 10.23 -11.40 -11.74
C TRP A 51 9.25 -11.42 -10.56
N ILE A 52 8.63 -12.57 -10.25
CA ILE A 52 7.71 -12.74 -9.11
C ILE A 52 8.39 -12.35 -7.80
N ALA A 53 9.63 -12.79 -7.59
CA ALA A 53 10.39 -12.46 -6.37
C ALA A 53 10.63 -10.95 -6.25
N ARG A 54 11.01 -10.28 -7.35
CA ARG A 54 11.20 -8.82 -7.40
C ARG A 54 9.90 -8.07 -7.17
N PHE A 55 8.83 -8.45 -7.86
CA PHE A 55 7.51 -7.82 -7.74
C PHE A 55 6.93 -7.96 -6.33
N SER A 56 7.05 -9.14 -5.73
CA SER A 56 6.66 -9.38 -4.34
C SER A 56 7.43 -8.50 -3.34
N SER A 57 8.74 -8.32 -3.57
CA SER A 57 9.58 -7.45 -2.74
C SER A 57 9.16 -5.98 -2.86
N SER A 58 8.91 -5.51 -4.09
CA SER A 58 8.40 -4.15 -4.34
C SER A 58 7.07 -3.91 -3.63
N LEU A 59 6.10 -4.81 -3.77
CA LEU A 59 4.81 -4.69 -3.08
C LEU A 59 4.99 -4.60 -1.56
N ARG A 60 5.83 -5.45 -0.96
CA ARG A 60 6.09 -5.39 0.49
C ARG A 60 6.68 -4.04 0.91
N LYS A 61 7.59 -3.46 0.11
CA LYS A 61 8.16 -2.13 0.37
C LYS A 61 7.12 -1.03 0.25
N GLU A 62 6.25 -1.11 -0.76
CA GLU A 62 5.15 -0.16 -0.97
C GLU A 62 4.17 -0.19 0.21
N TYR A 63 3.72 -1.39 0.61
CA TYR A 63 2.86 -1.55 1.79
C TYR A 63 3.52 -1.03 3.07
N ALA A 64 4.81 -1.31 3.29
CA ALA A 64 5.53 -0.79 4.45
C ALA A 64 5.58 0.75 4.45
N THR A 65 5.85 1.35 3.28
CA THR A 65 5.90 2.81 3.10
C THR A 65 4.53 3.43 3.34
N GLN A 66 3.47 2.82 2.80
CA GLN A 66 2.10 3.26 3.01
C GLN A 66 1.72 3.22 4.50
N ARG A 67 2.05 2.13 5.21
CA ARG A 67 1.76 2.03 6.66
C ARG A 67 2.49 3.09 7.48
N ILE A 68 3.73 3.43 7.10
CA ILE A 68 4.47 4.53 7.74
C ILE A 68 3.79 5.87 7.47
N ALA A 69 3.37 6.12 6.22
CA ALA A 69 2.68 7.35 5.85
C ALA A 69 1.34 7.50 6.58
N GLU A 70 0.53 6.45 6.64
CA GLU A 70 -0.74 6.41 7.39
C GLU A 70 -0.52 6.65 8.89
N ASN A 71 0.50 6.04 9.48
CA ASN A 71 0.86 6.26 10.88
C ASN A 71 1.27 7.72 11.15
N ASN A 72 2.05 8.33 10.25
CA ASN A 72 2.46 9.73 10.38
C ASN A 72 1.27 10.70 10.29
N ASN A 73 0.30 10.41 9.40
CA ASN A 73 -0.93 11.19 9.30
C ASN A 73 -1.79 11.07 10.57
N ASN A 74 -1.89 9.87 11.15
CA ASN A 74 -2.60 9.65 12.41
C ASN A 74 -1.92 10.39 13.58
N ILE A 75 -0.59 10.32 13.69
CA ILE A 75 0.16 11.09 14.70
C ILE A 75 -0.09 12.59 14.55
N SER A 76 -0.06 13.12 13.32
CA SER A 76 -0.36 14.53 13.04
C SER A 76 -1.77 14.92 13.49
N ALA A 77 -2.78 14.08 13.20
CA ALA A 77 -4.15 14.29 13.64
C ALA A 77 -4.29 14.27 15.17
N VAL A 78 -3.65 13.32 15.86
CA VAL A 78 -3.64 13.23 17.33
C VAL A 78 -2.96 14.44 17.99
N VAL A 79 -1.87 14.94 17.41
CA VAL A 79 -1.19 16.16 17.89
C VAL A 79 -2.06 17.40 17.69
N ILE A 80 -2.76 17.50 16.55
CA ILE A 80 -3.69 18.61 16.28
C ILE A 80 -4.88 18.58 17.25
N LEU A 81 -5.47 17.41 17.49
CA LEU A 81 -6.58 17.24 18.43
C LEU A 81 -6.18 17.59 19.87
N ARG A 82 -4.99 17.15 20.33
CA ARG A 82 -4.47 17.56 21.65
C ARG A 82 -4.23 19.06 21.76
N ARG A 83 -3.87 19.73 20.67
CA ARG A 83 -3.67 21.19 20.65
C ARG A 83 -5.00 21.97 20.70
N GLN A 84 -6.09 21.42 20.19
CA GLN A 84 -7.43 22.00 20.36
C GLN A 84 -7.92 21.93 21.81
N GLU A 85 -7.68 20.82 22.50
CA GLU A 85 -8.03 20.64 23.92
C GLU A 85 -7.26 21.61 24.84
N GLU A 86 -5.97 21.86 24.57
CA GLU A 86 -5.19 22.89 25.30
C GLU A 86 -5.67 24.33 25.06
N LEU A 87 -6.25 24.65 23.89
CA LEU A 87 -6.79 25.98 23.60
C LEU A 87 -8.13 26.21 24.31
N GLU A 88 -8.96 25.16 24.43
CA GLU A 88 -10.24 25.22 25.15
C GLU A 88 -10.06 25.41 26.67
N ILE A 89 -9.02 24.78 27.25
CA ILE A 89 -8.66 24.97 28.66
C ILE A 89 -8.16 26.40 28.95
N LYS A 90 -7.42 27.02 28.01
CA LYS A 90 -6.97 28.42 28.15
C LYS A 90 -8.13 29.41 28.06
N ASP A 91 -9.14 29.16 27.24
CA ASP A 91 -10.35 30.00 27.18
C ASP A 91 -11.16 29.94 28.49
N CYS A 92 -11.17 28.78 29.16
CA CYS A 92 -11.81 28.59 30.46
C CYS A 92 -11.08 29.34 31.61
N ASP A 93 -9.74 29.42 31.58
CA ASP A 93 -8.94 30.18 32.56
C ASP A 93 -9.08 31.71 32.37
N VAL A 94 -9.10 32.18 31.12
CA VAL A 94 -9.29 33.62 30.81
C VAL A 94 -10.67 34.12 31.24
N ARG A 95 -11.72 33.30 31.09
CA ARG A 95 -13.09 33.67 31.50
C ARG A 95 -13.29 33.67 33.02
N LYS A 96 -12.54 32.86 33.78
CA LYS A 96 -12.57 32.87 35.25
C LYS A 96 -11.79 34.03 35.86
N LYS A 97 -10.72 34.51 35.23
CA LYS A 97 -9.93 35.67 35.73
C LYS A 97 -10.61 37.03 35.53
N LYS A 98 -11.54 37.16 34.58
CA LYS A 98 -12.34 38.40 34.39
C LYS A 98 -13.51 38.56 35.37
N LYS A 99 -13.77 37.59 36.25
CA LYS A 99 -14.88 37.65 37.23
C LYS A 99 -14.48 38.13 38.63
N PHE A 100 -13.21 38.52 38.82
CA PHE A 100 -12.65 38.97 40.10
C PHE A 100 -12.12 40.41 40.02
N VAL A 101 -12.93 41.34 39.51
CA VAL A 101 -12.80 42.79 39.77
C VAL A 101 -14.21 43.35 39.85
N ILE A 102 -14.83 43.25 41.03
CA ILE A 102 -15.93 44.13 41.45
C ILE A 102 -15.65 44.46 42.92
N ILE A 103 -15.61 45.77 43.19
CA ILE A 103 -15.40 46.55 44.43
C ILE A 103 -13.98 46.58 44.99
#